data_AF-A0AAW2S4R7-F1
#
_entry.id   AF-A0AAW2S4R7-F1
#
_cell.length_a   1.000
_cell.length_b   1.000
_cell.length_c   1.000
_cell.angle_alpha   90.00
_cell.angle_beta   90.00
_cell.angle_gamma   90.00
#
_symmetry.space_group_name_H-M   'P 1'
#
loop_
_entity.id
_entity.type
_entity.pdbx_description
1 polymer ?
#
loop_
_entity_poly.entity_id
_entity_poly.type
_entity_poly.pdbx_seq_one_letter_code
_entity_poly.pdbx_strand_id
1 'polypeptide(L)'
;MAAGTRVESLPEECLSHVLSFASPTDACRSSAVSSAFRDAADSDLVWESFLPSDYREIVSRSVSPVEFSSKKDLFRRLSSTPLLIDEGKKVQA
;
A
#
# COMPACT_ATOMS: atom_id res chain seq x y z
N MET A 1 -33.28 18.44 12.37
CA MET A 1 -32.55 18.36 11.09
C MET A 1 -31.47 17.32 11.26
N ALA A 2 -31.51 16.22 10.50
CA ALA A 2 -30.42 15.25 10.52
C ALA A 2 -29.20 15.92 9.92
N ALA A 3 -28.16 16.18 10.73
CA ALA A 3 -26.87 16.59 10.21
C ALA A 3 -26.39 15.46 9.29
N GLY A 4 -26.21 15.76 8.00
CA GLY A 4 -25.62 14.80 7.08
C GLY A 4 -24.24 14.41 7.61
N THR A 5 -24.07 13.15 8.00
CA THR A 5 -22.78 12.62 8.43
C THR A 5 -21.84 12.72 7.23
N ARG A 6 -20.81 13.56 7.33
CA ARG A 6 -19.82 13.67 6.28
C ARG A 6 -18.94 12.43 6.30
N VAL A 7 -18.56 11.93 5.13
CA VAL A 7 -17.71 10.74 5.06
C VAL A 7 -16.34 10.98 5.75
N GLU A 8 -15.87 12.24 5.75
CA GLU A 8 -14.65 12.68 6.44
C GLU A 8 -14.72 12.65 7.98
N SER A 9 -15.92 12.46 8.57
CA SER A 9 -16.06 12.28 10.02
C SER A 9 -15.96 10.82 10.46
N LEU A 10 -15.79 9.88 9.52
CA LEU A 10 -15.51 8.49 9.84
C LEU A 10 -14.10 8.36 10.44
N PRO A 11 -13.87 7.37 11.32
CA PRO A 11 -12.51 7.02 11.75
C PRO A 11 -11.60 6.73 10.56
N GLU A 12 -10.33 7.09 10.67
CA GLU A 12 -9.31 6.83 9.65
C GLU A 12 -9.31 5.36 9.21
N GLU A 13 -9.38 4.43 10.17
CA GLU A 13 -9.42 2.99 9.89
C GLU A 13 -10.58 2.57 8.98
N CYS A 14 -11.76 3.18 9.13
CA CYS A 14 -12.90 2.92 8.26
C CYS A 14 -12.64 3.44 6.84
N LEU A 15 -12.05 4.64 6.72
CA LEU A 15 -11.69 5.20 5.41
C LEU A 15 -10.60 4.36 4.74
N SER A 16 -9.55 3.97 5.48
CA SER A 16 -8.49 3.09 4.98
C SER A 16 -9.06 1.74 4.55
N HIS A 17 -9.97 1.15 5.33
CA HIS A 17 -10.59 -0.12 4.96
C HIS A 17 -11.44 -0.01 3.68
N VAL A 18 -12.12 1.12 3.44
CA VAL A 18 -12.82 1.34 2.16
C VAL A 18 -11.82 1.52 1.02
N LEU A 19 -10.76 2.31 1.24
CA LEU A 19 -9.72 2.57 0.24
C LEU A 19 -8.88 1.34 -0.10
N SER A 20 -8.78 0.35 0.79
CA SER A 20 -8.07 -0.91 0.51
C SER A 20 -8.76 -1.77 -0.56
N PHE A 21 -10.03 -1.50 -0.87
CA PHE A 21 -10.76 -2.12 -1.99
C PHE A 21 -10.64 -1.33 -3.31
N ALA A 22 -10.04 -0.14 -3.29
CA ALA A 22 -9.83 0.66 -4.48
C ALA A 22 -8.62 0.16 -5.29
N SER A 23 -8.36 0.76 -6.46
CA SER A 23 -7.07 0.57 -7.12
C SER A 23 -5.99 1.44 -6.43
N PRO A 24 -4.69 1.09 -6.54
CA PRO A 24 -3.61 1.94 -6.02
C PRO A 24 -3.65 3.38 -6.53
N THR A 25 -4.06 3.56 -7.79
CA THR A 25 -4.23 4.88 -8.42
C THR A 25 -5.38 5.65 -7.80
N ASP A 26 -6.53 5.01 -7.56
CA ASP A 26 -7.70 5.66 -6.97
C ASP A 26 -7.48 5.99 -5.50
N ALA A 27 -6.80 5.12 -4.75
CA ALA A 27 -6.34 5.41 -3.39
C ALA A 27 -5.44 6.66 -3.38
N CYS A 28 -4.45 6.75 -4.29
CA CYS A 28 -3.62 7.96 -4.41
C CYS A 28 -4.42 9.21 -4.79
N ARG A 29 -5.44 9.11 -5.64
CA ARG A 29 -6.28 10.27 -5.98
C ARG A 29 -7.15 10.74 -4.83
N SER A 30 -7.59 9.81 -3.96
CA SER A 30 -8.41 10.15 -2.80
C SER A 30 -7.71 11.09 -1.83
N SER A 31 -6.37 11.06 -1.76
CA SER A 31 -5.58 11.94 -0.88
C SER A 31 -5.70 13.44 -1.20
N ALA A 32 -6.25 13.78 -2.38
CA ALA A 32 -6.52 15.16 -2.78
C ALA A 32 -7.87 15.69 -2.26
N VAL A 33 -8.74 14.83 -1.71
CA VAL A 33 -10.10 15.21 -1.27
C VAL A 33 -10.07 15.99 0.03
N SER A 34 -9.37 15.48 1.06
CA SER A 34 -9.22 16.12 2.37
C SER A 34 -8.01 15.57 3.13
N SER A 35 -7.66 16.15 4.28
CA SER A 35 -6.61 15.60 5.15
C SER A 35 -6.96 14.20 5.66
N ALA A 36 -8.21 13.98 6.09
CA ALA A 36 -8.67 12.67 6.56
C ALA A 36 -8.52 11.57 5.47
N PHE A 37 -8.85 11.89 4.22
CA PHE A 37 -8.62 10.98 3.11
C PHE A 37 -7.14 10.78 2.80
N ARG A 38 -6.32 11.82 2.96
CA ARG A 38 -4.87 11.71 2.77
C ARG A 38 -4.24 10.76 3.76
N ASP A 39 -4.53 10.96 5.04
CA ASP A 39 -4.02 10.11 6.13
C ASP A 39 -4.46 8.66 5.90
N ALA A 40 -5.76 8.45 5.61
CA ALA A 40 -6.29 7.13 5.31
C ALA A 40 -5.67 6.48 4.05
N ALA A 41 -5.44 7.25 2.99
CA ALA A 41 -4.85 6.77 1.72
C ALA A 41 -3.35 6.49 1.81
N ASP A 42 -2.65 7.09 2.75
CA ASP A 42 -1.24 6.86 3.02
C ASP A 42 -1.01 5.76 4.07
N SER A 43 -2.08 5.30 4.73
CA SER A 43 -2.04 4.24 5.75
C SER A 43 -1.53 2.90 5.22
N ASP A 44 -0.69 2.24 6.01
CA ASP A 44 -0.20 0.88 5.76
C ASP A 44 -1.33 -0.17 5.68
N LEU A 45 -2.51 0.12 6.21
CA LEU A 45 -3.67 -0.77 6.04
C LEU A 45 -4.08 -0.85 4.55
N VAL A 46 -4.11 0.29 3.86
CA VAL A 46 -4.42 0.36 2.42
C VAL A 46 -3.33 -0.31 1.61
N TRP A 47 -2.07 0.01 1.88
CA TRP A 47 -0.97 -0.48 1.04
C TRP A 47 -0.64 -1.95 1.27
N GLU A 48 -1.00 -2.54 2.42
CA GLU A 48 -0.93 -3.99 2.61
C GLU A 48 -1.81 -4.75 1.61
N SER A 49 -3.02 -4.25 1.30
CA SER A 49 -3.93 -4.95 0.37
C SER A 49 -3.46 -4.92 -1.09
N PHE A 50 -2.58 -3.98 -1.43
CA PHE A 50 -2.03 -3.84 -2.78
C PHE A 50 -0.72 -4.61 -2.97
N LEU A 51 -0.08 -5.03 -1.89
CA LEU A 51 1.14 -5.83 -1.95
C LEU A 51 0.81 -7.29 -2.27
N PRO A 52 1.71 -8.00 -2.98
CA PRO A 52 1.62 -9.46 -3.11
C PRO A 52 1.59 -10.12 -1.73
N SER A 53 0.81 -11.18 -1.53
CA SER A 53 0.71 -11.87 -0.22
C SER A 53 2.05 -12.39 0.33
N ASP A 54 2.99 -12.67 -0.58
CA ASP A 54 4.33 -13.17 -0.33
C ASP A 54 5.40 -12.06 -0.35
N TYR A 55 5.03 -10.77 -0.27
CA TYR A 55 5.99 -9.66 -0.34
C TYR A 55 7.12 -9.77 0.67
N ARG A 56 6.85 -10.32 1.86
CA ARG A 56 7.87 -10.53 2.91
C ARG A 56 8.93 -11.54 2.47
N GLU A 57 8.52 -12.59 1.77
CA GLU A 57 9.43 -13.58 1.20
C GLU A 57 10.23 -12.98 0.05
N ILE A 58 9.57 -12.22 -0.84
CA ILE A 58 10.22 -11.50 -1.94
C ILE A 58 11.32 -10.57 -1.41
N VAL A 59 11.02 -9.80 -0.37
CA VAL A 59 12.00 -8.90 0.29
C VAL A 59 13.10 -9.69 0.98
N SER A 60 12.81 -10.83 1.61
CA SER A 60 13.84 -11.65 2.27
C SER A 60 14.82 -12.31 1.31
N ARG A 61 14.37 -12.58 0.08
CA ARG A 61 15.14 -13.25 -0.99
C ARG A 61 15.85 -12.26 -1.91
N SER A 62 15.67 -10.95 -1.70
CA SER A 62 16.32 -9.95 -2.51
C SER A 62 17.83 -9.93 -2.25
N VAL A 63 18.60 -9.81 -3.32
CA VAL A 63 20.08 -9.81 -3.24
C VAL A 63 20.60 -8.55 -2.52
N SER A 64 19.91 -7.43 -2.69
CA SER A 64 20.19 -6.19 -1.96
C SER A 64 19.12 -5.93 -0.90
N PRO A 65 19.47 -5.37 0.26
CA PRO A 65 18.49 -4.95 1.27
C PRO A 65 17.44 -4.01 0.67
N VAL A 66 16.15 -4.32 0.86
CA VAL A 66 15.04 -3.44 0.48
C VAL A 66 14.62 -2.65 1.71
N GLU A 67 15.21 -1.48 1.88
CA GLU A 67 14.83 -0.54 2.93
C GLU A 67 13.58 0.24 2.48
N PHE A 68 12.55 0.29 3.33
CA PHE A 68 11.34 1.08 3.09
C PHE A 68 10.78 1.61 4.41
N SER A 69 10.18 2.81 4.38
CA SER A 69 9.61 3.46 5.56
C SER A 69 8.09 3.27 5.72
N SER A 70 7.42 2.81 4.67
CA SER A 70 6.00 2.46 4.66
C SER A 70 5.71 1.43 3.57
N LYS A 71 4.56 0.76 3.64
CA LYS A 71 4.14 -0.20 2.62
C LYS A 71 3.84 0.48 1.28
N LYS A 72 3.47 1.76 1.31
CA LYS A 72 3.38 2.59 0.11
C LYS A 72 4.74 2.74 -0.59
N ASP A 73 5.80 2.99 0.18
CA ASP A 73 7.16 3.06 -0.37
C ASP A 73 7.59 1.70 -0.93
N LEU A 74 7.32 0.62 -0.21
CA LEU A 74 7.59 -0.73 -0.69
C LEU A 74 6.86 -1.02 -2.02
N PHE A 75 5.56 -0.75 -2.10
CA PHE A 75 4.78 -0.95 -3.33
C PHE A 75 5.40 -0.21 -4.51
N ARG A 76 5.80 1.05 -4.32
CA ARG A 76 6.46 1.85 -5.36
C ARG A 76 7.77 1.24 -5.82
N ARG A 77 8.60 0.77 -4.89
CA ARG A 77 9.89 0.13 -5.20
C ARG A 77 9.70 -1.15 -6.01
N LEU A 78 8.81 -2.03 -5.55
CA LEU A 78 8.49 -3.28 -6.24
C LEU A 78 7.92 -3.04 -7.65
N SER A 79 7.12 -1.99 -7.82
CA SER A 79 6.51 -1.67 -9.11
C SER A 79 7.46 -0.98 -10.10
N SER A 80 8.46 -0.24 -9.59
CA SER A 80 9.32 0.62 -10.42
C SER A 80 10.69 0.01 -10.72
N THR A 81 11.15 -0.94 -9.91
CA THR A 81 12.50 -1.49 -10.01
C THR A 81 12.45 -3.02 -10.01
N PRO A 82 12.98 -3.68 -11.05
CA PRO A 82 13.13 -5.14 -11.03
C PRO A 82 14.02 -5.55 -9.86
N LEU A 83 13.48 -6.36 -8.95
CA LEU A 83 14.28 -6.93 -7.86
C LEU A 83 14.96 -8.21 -8.31
N LEU A 84 16.27 -8.29 -8.11
CA LEU A 84 17.01 -9.54 -8.22
C LEU A 84 16.76 -10.36 -6.96
N ILE A 85 16.15 -11.52 -7.13
CA ILE A 85 15.92 -12.52 -6.09
C ILE A 85 16.80 -13.74 -6.34
N ASP A 86 17.24 -14.40 -5.25
CA ASP A 86 18.01 -15.67 -5.28
C ASP A 86 19.27 -15.65 -6.16
N GLU A 87 19.96 -14.50 -6.26
CA GLU A 87 21.11 -14.33 -7.16
C GLU A 87 20.82 -14.65 -8.64
N GLY A 88 19.55 -14.63 -9.06
CA GLY A 88 19.13 -15.05 -10.40
C GLY A 88 19.15 -16.57 -10.63
N LYS A 89 19.33 -17.39 -9.59
CA LYS A 89 19.24 -18.85 -9.69
C LYS A 89 17.77 -19.27 -9.55
N LYS A 90 17.18 -19.75 -10.64
CA LYS A 90 15.88 -20.45 -10.57
C LYS A 90 16.06 -21.72 -9.75
N VAL A 91 15.31 -21.87 -8.66
CA VAL A 91 15.18 -23.16 -7.98
C VAL A 91 14.55 -24.12 -9.00
N GLN A 92 15.35 -25.04 -9.54
CA GLN A 92 14.84 -26.14 -10.35
C GLN A 92 14.12 -27.10 -9.42
N ALA A 93 12.83 -27.32 -9.68
CA ALA A 93 12.03 -28.36 -9.05
C ALA A 93 12.38 -29.75 -9.62
#